data_AF-A0A1V4U1U0-F1
#
_entry.id   AF-A0A1V4U1U0-F1
#
_cell.length_a   1.000
_cell.length_b   1.000
_cell.length_c   1.000
_cell.angle_alpha   90.00
_cell.angle_beta   90.00
_cell.angle_gamma   90.00
#
_symmetry.space_group_name_H-M   'P 1'
#
loop_
_entity.id
_entity.type
_entity.pdbx_description
1 polymer ?
#
loop_
_entity_poly.entity_id
_entity_poly.type
_entity_poly.pdbx_seq_one_letter_code
_entity_poly.pdbx_strand_id
1 'polypeptide(L)'
;MKIGVVDTTFARVNMGSIAVDELKKHASVGIERVTVPGIKDLPVACKKLIEERKCDIVMALGMPGGKEKDRMCAHEASMGLITCQLMTNTHIVEVFVHEDEAKDDRELAWLAESRTREHAENAIKMVLHPKDLTRQAGTGQRQGFPDAGPAR
;
A
#
# COMPACT_ATOMS: atom_id res chain seq x y z
N MET A 1 -0.89 17.27 -8.09
CA MET A 1 -0.83 16.15 -7.14
C MET A 1 -0.50 14.87 -7.89
N LYS A 2 0.47 14.13 -7.39
CA LYS A 2 1.03 12.94 -8.04
C LYS A 2 1.17 11.82 -7.00
N ILE A 3 0.61 10.66 -7.31
CA ILE A 3 0.69 9.46 -6.48
C ILE A 3 1.66 8.48 -7.13
N GLY A 4 2.64 8.03 -6.36
CA GLY A 4 3.52 6.94 -6.76
C GLY A 4 2.89 5.59 -6.44
N VAL A 5 3.05 4.60 -7.32
CA VAL A 5 2.66 3.21 -7.10
C VAL A 5 3.88 2.35 -7.35
N VAL A 6 4.34 1.63 -6.33
CA VAL A 6 5.42 0.66 -6.47
C VAL A 6 4.88 -0.74 -6.17
N ASP A 7 5.06 -1.67 -7.10
CA ASP A 7 4.67 -3.07 -6.93
C ASP A 7 5.80 -4.03 -7.27
N THR A 8 5.56 -5.33 -7.06
CA THR A 8 6.60 -6.35 -7.20
C THR A 8 6.25 -7.40 -8.24
N THR A 9 7.25 -7.96 -8.91
CA THR A 9 7.08 -9.19 -9.72
C THR A 9 6.92 -10.43 -8.87
N PHE A 10 7.34 -10.39 -7.61
CA PHE A 10 7.18 -11.49 -6.65
C PHE A 10 5.71 -11.72 -6.28
N ALA A 11 4.90 -10.65 -6.22
CA ALA A 11 3.50 -10.76 -5.85
C ALA A 11 2.70 -11.58 -6.87
N ARG A 12 1.84 -12.47 -6.34
CA ARG A 12 0.98 -13.35 -7.15
C ARG A 12 -0.30 -12.64 -7.65
N VAL A 13 -0.53 -11.40 -7.21
CA VAL A 13 -1.67 -10.55 -7.62
C VAL A 13 -1.15 -9.20 -8.09
N ASN A 14 -1.65 -8.72 -9.24
CA ASN A 14 -1.26 -7.44 -9.83
C ASN A 14 -1.93 -6.25 -9.12
N MET A 15 -1.56 -6.05 -7.86
CA MET A 15 -2.08 -4.97 -7.01
C MET A 15 -1.75 -3.59 -7.61
N GLY A 16 -0.64 -3.42 -8.34
CA GLY A 16 -0.33 -2.15 -9.00
C GLY A 16 -1.39 -1.75 -10.03
N SER A 17 -1.94 -2.68 -10.80
CA SER A 17 -3.04 -2.38 -11.72
C SER A 17 -4.33 -2.00 -11.00
N ILE A 18 -4.62 -2.69 -9.90
CA ILE A 18 -5.80 -2.46 -9.06
C ILE A 18 -5.74 -1.09 -8.41
N ALA A 19 -4.59 -0.71 -7.84
CA ALA A 19 -4.38 0.61 -7.25
C ALA A 19 -4.55 1.72 -8.30
N VAL A 20 -3.95 1.58 -9.48
CA VAL A 20 -4.06 2.58 -10.55
C VAL A 20 -5.50 2.74 -11.04
N ASP A 21 -6.23 1.64 -11.19
CA ASP A 21 -7.65 1.67 -11.55
C ASP A 21 -8.48 2.40 -10.49
N GLU A 22 -8.30 2.07 -9.21
CA GLU A 22 -9.03 2.71 -8.11
C GLU A 22 -8.71 4.20 -7.99
N LEU A 23 -7.43 4.57 -8.05
CA LEU A 23 -7.01 5.96 -7.97
C LEU A 23 -7.65 6.82 -9.08
N LYS A 24 -7.71 6.29 -10.30
CA LYS A 24 -8.32 6.99 -11.46
C LYS A 24 -9.84 7.16 -11.33
N LYS A 25 -10.52 6.23 -10.68
CA LYS A 25 -11.97 6.31 -10.44
C LYS A 25 -12.32 7.41 -9.43
N HIS A 26 -11.48 7.59 -8.42
CA HIS A 26 -11.80 8.44 -7.27
C HIS A 26 -11.14 9.82 -7.29
N ALA A 27 -10.08 10.04 -8.09
CA ALA A 27 -9.42 11.34 -8.16
C ALA A 27 -8.72 11.60 -9.51
N SER A 28 -8.72 12.87 -9.93
CA SER A 28 -7.92 13.34 -11.06
C SER A 28 -6.50 13.70 -10.60
N VAL A 29 -5.65 12.69 -10.41
CA VAL A 29 -4.25 12.82 -9.96
C VAL A 29 -3.27 12.27 -11.00
N GLY A 30 -2.04 12.80 -11.01
CA GLY A 30 -0.94 12.18 -11.75
C GLY A 30 -0.54 10.86 -11.10
N ILE A 31 -0.17 9.85 -11.88
CA ILE A 31 0.22 8.53 -11.39
C ILE A 31 1.57 8.15 -11.98
N GLU A 32 2.55 7.83 -11.14
CA GLU A 32 3.83 7.23 -11.54
C GLU A 32 3.87 5.79 -11.03
N ARG A 33 4.03 4.82 -11.94
CA ARG A 33 4.13 3.41 -11.55
C ARG A 33 5.52 2.87 -11.84
N VAL A 34 6.09 2.15 -10.88
CA VAL A 34 7.34 1.40 -11.02
C VAL A 34 7.15 0.00 -10.46
N THR A 35 7.68 -1.01 -11.16
CA THR A 35 7.68 -2.39 -10.68
C THR A 35 9.11 -2.83 -10.37
N VAL A 36 9.31 -3.48 -9.25
CA VAL A 36 10.60 -4.01 -8.79
C VAL A 36 10.53 -5.54 -8.58
N PRO A 37 11.66 -6.25 -8.44
CA PRO A 37 11.63 -7.71 -8.27
C PRO A 37 10.87 -8.17 -7.03
N GLY A 38 11.20 -7.63 -5.86
CA GLY A 38 10.63 -8.08 -4.59
C GLY A 38 10.51 -6.99 -3.53
N ILE A 39 10.08 -7.40 -2.34
CA ILE A 39 9.67 -6.49 -1.27
C ILE A 39 10.81 -5.62 -0.73
N LYS A 40 12.04 -6.15 -0.73
CA LYS A 40 13.25 -5.43 -0.28
C LYS A 40 13.69 -4.31 -1.21
N ASP A 41 13.16 -4.28 -2.44
CA ASP A 41 13.43 -3.24 -3.43
C ASP A 41 12.43 -2.08 -3.33
N LEU A 42 11.31 -2.26 -2.61
CA LEU A 42 10.28 -1.22 -2.44
C LEU A 42 10.81 0.05 -1.78
N PRO A 43 11.63 0.02 -0.71
CA PRO A 43 12.07 1.24 -0.02
C PRO A 43 12.78 2.23 -0.93
N VAL A 44 13.77 1.76 -1.70
CA VAL A 44 14.53 2.65 -2.59
C VAL A 44 13.67 3.12 -3.78
N ALA A 45 12.80 2.26 -4.32
CA ALA A 45 11.89 2.66 -5.39
C ALA A 45 10.91 3.75 -4.92
N CYS A 46 10.35 3.63 -3.71
CA CYS A 46 9.51 4.66 -3.12
C CYS A 46 10.27 5.97 -2.94
N LYS A 47 11.50 5.90 -2.38
CA LYS A 47 12.35 7.09 -2.20
C LYS A 47 12.59 7.83 -3.51
N LYS A 48 12.90 7.10 -4.58
CA LYS A 48 13.11 7.69 -5.92
C LYS A 48 11.84 8.32 -6.47
N LEU A 49 10.67 7.68 -6.29
CA LEU A 49 9.40 8.29 -6.70
C LEU A 49 9.12 9.61 -5.96
N ILE A 50 9.46 9.68 -4.68
CA ILE A 50 9.30 10.90 -3.87
C ILE A 50 10.31 11.98 -4.29
N GLU A 51 11.61 11.69 -4.22
CA GLU A 51 12.64 12.72 -4.40
C GLU A 51 12.90 13.09 -5.87
N GLU A 52 12.91 12.09 -6.77
CA GLU A 52 13.28 12.29 -8.18
C GLU A 52 12.07 12.50 -9.09
N ARG A 53 10.92 11.91 -8.76
CA ARG A 53 9.68 12.03 -9.56
C ARG A 53 8.63 12.95 -8.93
N LYS A 54 8.89 13.47 -7.72
CA LYS A 54 8.06 14.44 -7.00
C LYS A 54 6.64 13.92 -6.75
N CYS A 55 6.53 12.66 -6.33
CA CYS A 55 5.25 12.12 -5.84
C CYS A 55 4.96 12.68 -4.45
N ASP A 56 3.71 13.10 -4.22
CA ASP A 56 3.23 13.68 -2.96
C ASP A 56 2.89 12.61 -1.91
N ILE A 57 2.64 11.39 -2.37
CA ILE A 57 2.41 10.18 -1.56
C ILE A 57 2.74 8.96 -2.43
N VAL A 58 3.17 7.86 -1.83
CA VAL A 58 3.46 6.61 -2.56
C VAL A 58 2.69 5.45 -1.95
N MET A 59 2.19 4.52 -2.77
CA MET A 59 1.69 3.22 -2.34
C MET A 59 2.76 2.16 -2.61
N ALA A 60 3.13 1.39 -1.60
CA ALA A 60 4.10 0.30 -1.70
C ALA A 60 3.38 -1.05 -1.57
N LEU A 61 3.28 -1.78 -2.67
CA LEU A 61 2.44 -2.97 -2.80
C LEU A 61 3.32 -4.23 -2.80
N GLY A 62 3.16 -5.09 -1.79
CA GLY A 62 3.98 -6.27 -1.59
C GLY A 62 3.15 -7.48 -1.16
N MET A 63 3.64 -8.68 -1.47
CA MET A 63 3.00 -9.93 -1.05
C MET A 63 4.06 -10.86 -0.48
N PRO A 64 4.33 -10.81 0.84
CA PRO A 64 5.23 -11.75 1.49
C PRO A 64 4.71 -13.19 1.42
N GLY A 65 5.62 -14.15 1.26
CA GLY A 65 5.27 -15.56 1.40
C GLY A 65 4.92 -15.93 2.85
N GLY A 66 4.34 -17.12 3.05
CA GLY A 66 3.92 -17.60 4.36
C GLY A 66 5.03 -18.18 5.25
N LYS A 67 6.29 -18.23 4.79
CA LYS A 67 7.39 -18.81 5.59
C LYS A 67 7.95 -17.79 6.58
N GLU A 68 8.52 -18.25 7.68
CA GLU A 68 9.13 -17.37 8.70
C GLU A 68 10.21 -16.43 8.12
N LYS A 69 11.03 -16.94 7.18
CA LYS A 69 12.03 -16.14 6.47
C LYS A 69 11.40 -15.00 5.64
N ASP A 70 10.21 -15.23 5.09
CA ASP A 70 9.49 -14.24 4.31
C ASP A 70 8.93 -13.14 5.21
N ARG A 71 8.44 -13.49 6.42
CA ARG A 71 8.03 -12.52 7.44
C ARG A 71 9.19 -11.61 7.88
N MET A 72 10.39 -12.17 8.02
CA MET A 72 11.59 -11.38 8.33
C MET A 72 11.95 -10.41 7.20
N CYS A 73 11.90 -10.87 5.94
CA CYS A 73 12.11 -10.00 4.79
C CYS A 73 11.04 -8.90 4.68
N ALA A 74 9.79 -9.20 5.02
CA ALA A 74 8.71 -8.22 5.06
C ALA A 74 8.98 -7.16 6.14
N HIS A 75 9.38 -7.59 7.34
CA HIS A 75 9.77 -6.68 8.42
C HIS A 75 10.92 -5.75 8.01
N GLU A 76 11.98 -6.28 7.40
CA GLU A 76 13.11 -5.47 6.90
C GLU A 76 12.65 -4.44 5.85
N ALA A 77 11.75 -4.83 4.95
CA ALA A 77 11.18 -3.92 3.96
C ALA A 77 10.34 -2.82 4.62
N SER A 78 9.47 -3.15 5.57
CA SER A 78 8.67 -2.16 6.31
C SER A 78 9.58 -1.18 7.07
N MET A 79 10.65 -1.65 7.70
CA MET A 79 11.64 -0.78 8.36
C MET A 79 12.33 0.19 7.37
N GLY A 80 12.60 -0.29 6.16
CA GLY A 80 13.10 0.54 5.07
C GLY A 80 12.08 1.60 4.61
N LEU A 81 10.80 1.23 4.49
CA LEU A 81 9.72 2.16 4.13
C LEU A 81 9.52 3.23 5.20
N ILE A 82 9.53 2.87 6.49
CA ILE A 82 9.46 3.80 7.62
C ILE A 82 10.63 4.79 7.56
N THR A 83 11.85 4.28 7.36
CA THR A 83 13.04 5.12 7.25
C THR A 83 12.93 6.07 6.06
N CYS A 84 12.46 5.60 4.91
CA CYS A 84 12.21 6.42 3.74
C CYS A 84 11.22 7.56 4.05
N GLN A 85 10.08 7.25 4.68
CA GLN A 85 9.08 8.25 5.06
C GLN A 85 9.68 9.37 5.92
N LEU A 86 10.49 9.00 6.92
CA LEU A 86 11.13 9.95 7.83
C LEU A 86 12.21 10.79 7.12
N MET A 87 12.95 10.20 6.19
CA MET A 87 13.97 10.93 5.41
C MET A 87 13.36 11.92 4.43
N THR A 88 12.14 11.67 3.94
CA THR A 88 11.50 12.50 2.90
C THR A 88 10.32 13.32 3.40
N ASN A 89 9.94 13.20 4.69
CA ASN A 89 8.73 13.81 5.26
C ASN A 89 7.47 13.57 4.41
N THR A 90 7.39 12.42 3.75
CA THR A 90 6.34 12.08 2.79
C THR A 90 5.78 10.71 3.13
N HIS A 91 4.47 10.58 3.13
CA HIS A 91 3.83 9.32 3.48
C HIS A 91 4.06 8.25 2.40
N ILE A 92 4.22 7.02 2.87
CA ILE A 92 4.14 5.81 2.06
C ILE A 92 3.01 4.96 2.67
N VAL A 93 2.04 4.58 1.85
CA VAL A 93 0.97 3.65 2.23
C VAL A 93 1.49 2.25 1.93
N GLU A 94 1.94 1.56 2.97
CA GLU A 94 2.35 0.16 2.89
C GLU A 94 1.12 -0.74 2.74
N VAL A 95 1.11 -1.56 1.68
CA VAL A 95 0.03 -2.49 1.36
C VAL A 95 0.65 -3.87 1.18
N PHE A 96 0.89 -4.54 2.30
CA PHE A 96 1.36 -5.92 2.30
C PHE A 96 0.21 -6.89 2.52
N VAL A 97 0.20 -7.97 1.74
CA VAL A 97 -0.74 -9.10 1.88
C VAL A 97 0.08 -10.36 2.01
N HIS A 98 0.10 -10.96 3.20
CA HIS A 98 0.84 -12.20 3.38
C HIS A 98 0.00 -13.36 2.86
N GLU A 99 0.65 -14.32 2.20
CA GLU A 99 -0.05 -15.49 1.64
C GLU A 99 -0.77 -16.33 2.72
N ASP A 100 -0.31 -16.29 3.97
CA ASP A 100 -0.91 -17.00 5.10
C ASP A 100 -2.11 -16.29 5.75
N GLU A 101 -2.48 -15.10 5.28
CA GLU A 101 -3.73 -14.43 5.67
C GLU A 101 -4.97 -15.04 4.99
N ALA A 102 -4.78 -15.79 3.90
CA ALA A 102 -5.83 -16.41 3.11
C ALA A 102 -5.76 -17.94 3.19
N LYS A 103 -6.92 -18.60 3.12
CA LYS A 103 -7.01 -20.08 3.15
C LYS A 103 -6.73 -20.71 1.80
N ASP A 104 -6.98 -19.98 0.72
CA ASP A 104 -6.78 -20.42 -0.66
C ASP A 104 -6.45 -19.24 -1.59
N ASP A 105 -6.04 -19.57 -2.82
CA ASP A 105 -5.66 -18.58 -3.82
C ASP A 105 -6.81 -17.63 -4.22
N ARG A 106 -8.07 -18.06 -4.06
CA ARG A 106 -9.24 -17.22 -4.37
C ARG A 106 -9.46 -16.18 -3.29
N GLU A 107 -9.38 -16.57 -2.03
CA GLU A 107 -9.43 -15.65 -0.89
C GLU A 107 -8.21 -14.72 -0.90
N LEU A 108 -7.03 -15.19 -1.30
CA LEU A 108 -5.84 -14.36 -1.45
C LEU A 108 -6.02 -13.29 -2.53
N ALA A 109 -6.54 -13.67 -3.71
CA ALA A 109 -6.81 -12.73 -4.79
C ALA A 109 -7.84 -11.67 -4.37
N TRP A 110 -8.92 -12.10 -3.72
CA TRP A 110 -9.94 -11.20 -3.19
C TRP A 110 -9.39 -10.24 -2.13
N LEU A 111 -8.64 -10.76 -1.15
CA LEU A 111 -8.06 -9.97 -0.07
C LEU A 111 -7.09 -8.93 -0.60
N ALA A 112 -6.22 -9.34 -1.52
CA ALA A 112 -5.26 -8.44 -2.15
C ALA A 112 -5.95 -7.33 -2.96
N GLU A 113 -7.01 -7.65 -3.69
CA GLU A 113 -7.81 -6.65 -4.39
C GLU A 113 -8.48 -5.68 -3.42
N SER A 114 -9.24 -6.18 -2.45
CA SER A 114 -10.01 -5.37 -1.50
C SER A 114 -9.09 -4.43 -0.71
N ARG A 115 -8.02 -4.98 -0.11
CA ARG A 115 -7.04 -4.21 0.65
C ARG A 115 -6.37 -3.14 -0.20
N THR A 116 -6.02 -3.46 -1.45
CA THR A 116 -5.40 -2.49 -2.36
C THR A 116 -6.34 -1.33 -2.69
N ARG A 117 -7.61 -1.62 -3.00
CA ARG A 117 -8.61 -0.59 -3.31
C ARG A 117 -8.86 0.32 -2.10
N GLU A 118 -9.06 -0.28 -0.93
CA GLU A 118 -9.32 0.47 0.30
C GLU A 118 -8.11 1.35 0.70
N HIS A 119 -6.88 0.88 0.50
CA HIS A 119 -5.69 1.71 0.71
C HIS A 119 -5.50 2.78 -0.37
N ALA A 120 -5.94 2.57 -1.61
CA ALA A 120 -5.93 3.59 -2.64
C ALA A 120 -6.87 4.75 -2.27
N GLU A 121 -8.07 4.44 -1.75
CA GLU A 121 -8.94 5.46 -1.19
C GLU A 121 -8.32 6.19 0.00
N ASN A 122 -7.64 5.46 0.90
CA ASN A 122 -6.95 6.09 2.03
C ASN A 122 -5.82 7.03 1.56
N ALA A 123 -5.06 6.63 0.53
CA ALA A 123 -4.06 7.51 -0.07
C ALA A 123 -4.72 8.81 -0.54
N ILE A 124 -5.84 8.73 -1.27
CA ILE A 124 -6.64 9.89 -1.70
C ILE A 124 -7.12 10.72 -0.50
N LYS A 125 -7.71 10.09 0.52
CA LYS A 125 -8.21 10.77 1.72
C LYS A 125 -7.08 11.52 2.44
N MET A 126 -5.90 10.92 2.54
CA MET A 126 -4.73 11.55 3.18
C MET A 126 -4.29 12.82 2.46
N VAL A 127 -4.29 12.83 1.11
CA VAL A 127 -3.78 13.98 0.36
C VAL A 127 -4.85 15.02 -0.02
N LEU A 128 -6.11 14.62 -0.21
CA LEU A 128 -7.19 15.50 -0.68
C LEU A 128 -8.28 15.76 0.38
N HIS A 129 -8.55 14.80 1.27
CA HIS A 129 -9.68 14.86 2.21
C HIS A 129 -9.33 14.47 3.65
N PRO A 130 -8.27 15.06 4.26
CA PRO A 130 -7.76 14.59 5.56
C PRO A 130 -8.79 14.71 6.70
N LYS A 131 -9.77 15.62 6.57
CA LYS A 131 -10.86 15.79 7.55
C LYS A 131 -11.77 14.55 7.64
N ASP A 132 -11.88 13.76 6.57
CA ASP A 132 -12.70 12.54 6.60
C ASP A 132 -12.06 11.48 7.50
N LEU A 133 -10.73 11.37 7.51
CA LEU A 133 -10.00 10.51 8.43
C LEU A 133 -10.21 10.94 9.89
N THR A 134 -10.26 12.26 10.16
CA THR A 134 -10.58 12.76 11.51
C THR A 134 -11.97 12.32 11.96
N ARG A 135 -12.97 12.31 11.07
CA ARG A 135 -14.33 11.84 11.41
C ARG A 135 -14.38 10.34 11.68
N GLN A 136 -13.50 9.58 11.04
CA GLN A 136 -13.38 8.12 11.19
C GLN A 136 -12.51 7.71 12.40
N ALA A 137 -11.94 8.66 13.15
CA ALA A 137 -11.09 8.37 14.29
C ALA A 137 -11.83 7.49 15.33
N GLY A 138 -11.20 6.38 15.71
CA GLY A 138 -11.75 5.45 16.70
C GLY A 138 -12.94 4.61 16.24
N THR A 139 -13.21 4.52 14.94
CA THR A 139 -14.33 3.71 14.40
C THR A 139 -13.95 2.26 14.08
N GLY A 140 -12.67 1.90 14.14
CA GLY A 140 -12.22 0.53 13.92
C GLY A 140 -12.13 0.09 12.45
N GLN A 141 -11.87 1.03 11.53
CA GLN A 141 -11.70 0.75 10.11
C GLN A 141 -10.60 -0.31 9.86
N ARG A 142 -10.80 -1.17 8.87
CA ARG A 142 -9.85 -2.19 8.39
C ARG A 142 -9.64 -2.04 6.89
N GLN A 143 -8.63 -2.74 6.37
CA GLN A 143 -8.35 -2.81 4.94
C GLN A 143 -8.31 -4.27 4.47
N GLY A 144 -9.30 -4.65 3.66
CA GLY A 144 -9.50 -5.99 3.12
C GLY A 144 -10.59 -6.77 3.84
N PHE A 145 -10.37 -7.15 5.10
CA PHE A 145 -11.42 -7.79 5.91
C PHE A 145 -12.39 -6.75 6.50
N PRO A 146 -13.59 -7.16 6.96
CA PRO A 146 -14.56 -6.24 7.58
C PRO A 146 -13.98 -5.42 8.74
N ASP A 147 -14.50 -4.21 8.89
CA ASP A 147 -14.18 -3.32 10.01
C ASP A 147 -14.40 -4.01 11.36
N ALA A 148 -13.49 -3.77 12.30
CA ALA A 148 -13.60 -4.32 13.66
C ALA A 148 -14.65 -3.59 14.51
N GLY A 149 -15.02 -2.38 14.10
CA GLY A 149 -15.88 -1.49 14.89
C GLY A 149 -15.16 -0.84 16.08
N PRO A 150 -15.83 0.09 16.77
CA PRO A 150 -15.26 0.80 17.91
C PRO A 150 -15.13 -0.10 19.15
N ALA A 151 -14.04 0.05 19.90
CA ALA A 151 -13.79 -0.68 21.14
C ALA A 151 -14.33 0.08 22.37
N ARG A 152 -15.65 0.33 22.41
CA ARG A 152 -16.35 1.03 23.50
C ARG A 152 -17.66 0.35 23.85
#